data_AF-A0A6P1DA65-F1
#
_entry.id   AF-A0A6P1DA65-F1
#
_cell.length_a   1.000
_cell.length_b   1.000
_cell.length_c   1.000
_cell.angle_alpha   90.00
_cell.angle_beta   90.00
_cell.angle_gamma   90.00
#
_symmetry.space_group_name_H-M   'P 1'
#
loop_
_entity.id
_entity.type
_entity.pdbx_description
1 polymer ?
#
loop_
_entity_poly.entity_id
_entity_poly.type
_entity_poly.pdbx_seq_one_letter_code
_entity_poly.pdbx_strand_id
1 'polypeptide(L)'
;QYVAGGVQHGQRFVEHLEQGCGVGFADGAHQVGGGGCDAGTHPKPWTRVVRLALACGSVVVPVVSDEHDRAVARISHLPHVLAEALALAGAGGGELALGLAAGSFRDGTRVAATAPDLVRAICEPNATALLEVLDESLTVLNAARDILAQDGSLADLAEAGHDARQRYETAERWEITGIRPGDHDWLERLREAGRHGGVITQLG
;
A
#
# COMPACT_ATOMS: atom_id res chain seq x y z
N GLN A 1 -21.28 -31.39 20.66
CA GLN A 1 -20.51 -31.74 19.44
C GLN A 1 -21.29 -31.23 18.25
N TYR A 2 -20.60 -30.67 17.25
CA TYR A 2 -21.05 -29.70 16.22
C TYR A 2 -21.29 -28.30 16.82
N VAL A 3 -20.60 -27.22 16.42
CA VAL A 3 -20.30 -26.77 15.05
C VAL A 3 -18.93 -26.06 15.02
N ALA A 4 -18.00 -26.50 14.16
CA ALA A 4 -16.81 -25.74 13.76
C ALA A 4 -16.36 -26.25 12.38
N GLY A 5 -16.71 -25.54 11.30
CA GLY A 5 -16.36 -25.98 9.95
C GLY A 5 -16.62 -24.96 8.82
N GLY A 6 -16.88 -23.69 9.13
CA GLY A 6 -17.25 -22.68 8.13
C GLY A 6 -16.20 -21.63 7.79
N VAL A 7 -15.14 -21.47 8.59
CA VAL A 7 -14.25 -20.30 8.50
C VAL A 7 -13.03 -20.54 7.59
N GLN A 8 -12.67 -21.80 7.30
CA GLN A 8 -11.44 -22.12 6.56
C GLN A 8 -11.55 -22.03 5.03
N HIS A 9 -12.74 -21.87 4.44
CA HIS A 9 -12.89 -21.74 2.98
C HIS A 9 -12.89 -20.29 2.48
N GLY A 10 -13.25 -19.31 3.33
CA GLY A 10 -13.21 -17.89 2.96
C GLY A 10 -11.77 -17.35 2.84
N GLN A 11 -10.87 -17.77 3.73
CA GLN A 11 -9.47 -17.30 3.74
C GLN A 11 -8.67 -17.76 2.52
N ARG A 12 -8.88 -18.98 2.03
CA ARG A 12 -8.20 -19.49 0.82
C ARG A 12 -8.64 -18.79 -0.48
N PHE A 13 -9.84 -18.21 -0.52
CA PHE A 13 -10.31 -17.47 -1.70
C PHE A 13 -9.71 -16.07 -1.76
N VAL A 14 -9.40 -15.47 -0.61
CA VAL A 14 -8.73 -14.18 -0.48
C VAL A 14 -7.23 -14.30 -0.82
N GLU A 15 -6.55 -15.34 -0.34
CA GLU A 15 -5.14 -15.61 -0.68
C GLU A 15 -4.91 -15.85 -2.19
N HIS A 16 -5.89 -16.40 -2.91
CA HIS A 16 -5.81 -16.58 -4.37
C HIS A 16 -6.10 -15.30 -5.16
N LEU A 17 -6.82 -14.34 -4.58
CA LEU A 17 -7.00 -13.03 -5.19
C LEU A 17 -5.74 -12.19 -5.02
N GLU A 18 -5.07 -12.24 -3.87
CA GLU A 18 -3.80 -11.54 -3.63
C GLU A 18 -2.68 -11.93 -4.61
N GLN A 19 -2.70 -13.16 -5.14
CA GLN A 19 -1.69 -13.66 -6.08
C GLN A 19 -1.99 -13.37 -7.57
N GLY A 20 -3.13 -12.77 -7.91
CA GLY A 20 -3.51 -12.55 -9.32
C GLY A 20 -4.41 -11.34 -9.62
N CYS A 21 -4.86 -10.62 -8.60
CA CYS A 21 -5.54 -9.34 -8.69
C CYS A 21 -5.10 -8.55 -7.47
N GLY A 22 -4.25 -7.53 -7.62
CA GLY A 22 -3.69 -6.75 -6.51
C GLY A 22 -4.75 -6.00 -5.69
N VAL A 23 -5.58 -6.70 -4.92
CA VAL A 23 -6.58 -6.10 -4.03
C VAL A 23 -5.85 -5.63 -2.77
N GLY A 24 -5.33 -4.40 -2.80
CA GLY A 24 -4.64 -3.80 -1.66
C GLY A 24 -5.62 -3.37 -0.56
N PHE A 25 -5.41 -3.85 0.65
CA PHE A 25 -6.15 -3.39 1.84
C PHE A 25 -5.36 -2.26 2.52
N ALA A 26 -5.94 -1.05 2.56
CA ALA A 26 -5.49 0.04 3.43
C ALA A 26 -6.69 0.57 4.22
N ASP A 27 -6.50 0.72 5.53
CA ASP A 27 -7.51 1.14 6.49
C ASP A 27 -7.80 2.66 6.35
N GLY A 28 -9.09 3.04 6.28
CA GLY A 28 -9.53 4.44 6.46
C GLY A 28 -10.16 5.18 5.26
N ALA A 29 -10.18 4.65 4.03
CA ALA A 29 -10.96 5.23 2.92
C ALA A 29 -11.36 4.11 1.95
N HIS A 30 -12.56 4.19 1.36
CA HIS A 30 -13.12 3.27 0.38
C HIS A 30 -12.08 2.38 -0.34
N GLN A 31 -12.15 1.07 -0.06
CA GLN A 31 -11.15 0.07 -0.45
C GLN A 31 -10.78 0.17 -1.93
N VAL A 32 -9.48 0.12 -2.22
CA VAL A 32 -8.93 0.18 -3.58
C VAL A 32 -8.47 -1.22 -3.98
N GLY A 33 -9.27 -1.89 -4.80
CA GLY A 33 -8.86 -3.14 -5.42
C GLY A 33 -8.09 -2.87 -6.71
N GLY A 34 -6.88 -3.40 -6.84
CA GLY A 34 -6.12 -3.39 -8.10
C GLY A 34 -6.75 -4.33 -9.12
N GLY A 35 -7.26 -3.79 -10.22
CA GLY A 35 -7.68 -4.59 -11.37
C GLY A 35 -6.45 -4.96 -12.20
N GLY A 36 -5.99 -6.21 -12.12
CA GLY A 36 -4.78 -6.67 -12.81
C GLY A 36 -4.84 -6.37 -14.31
N CYS A 37 -3.90 -5.57 -14.81
CA CYS A 37 -3.84 -5.18 -16.21
C CYS A 37 -2.72 -5.89 -16.97
N ASP A 38 -2.19 -7.01 -16.50
CA ASP A 38 -1.04 -7.69 -17.13
C ASP A 38 -1.29 -8.15 -18.57
N ALA A 39 -0.21 -8.41 -19.31
CA ALA A 39 -0.32 -8.88 -20.69
C ALA A 39 -1.02 -10.25 -20.73
N GLY A 40 -1.98 -10.41 -21.64
CA GLY A 40 -2.77 -11.64 -21.74
C GLY A 40 -4.01 -11.69 -20.82
N THR A 41 -4.27 -10.66 -20.02
CA THR A 41 -5.52 -10.54 -19.26
C THR A 41 -6.75 -10.62 -20.16
N HIS A 42 -7.62 -11.59 -19.89
CA HIS A 42 -8.87 -11.76 -20.63
C HIS A 42 -9.98 -10.84 -20.11
N PRO A 43 -10.75 -10.19 -21.00
CA PRO A 43 -11.74 -9.18 -20.61
C PRO A 43 -12.89 -9.77 -19.78
N LYS A 44 -13.31 -11.01 -20.06
CA LYS A 44 -14.43 -11.64 -19.35
C LYS A 44 -14.13 -11.92 -17.86
N PRO A 45 -13.05 -12.66 -17.49
CA PRO A 45 -12.67 -12.81 -16.09
C PRO A 45 -12.41 -11.49 -15.38
N TRP A 46 -11.68 -10.58 -16.02
CA TRP A 46 -11.36 -9.26 -15.47
C TRP A 46 -12.63 -8.48 -15.12
N THR A 47 -13.59 -8.39 -16.05
CA THR A 47 -14.87 -7.70 -15.83
C THR A 47 -15.64 -8.30 -14.66
N ARG A 48 -15.59 -9.62 -14.45
CA ARG A 48 -16.26 -10.27 -13.32
C ARG A 48 -15.67 -9.86 -11.98
N VAL A 49 -14.33 -9.83 -11.88
CA VAL A 49 -13.63 -9.41 -10.65
C VAL A 49 -13.92 -7.94 -10.37
N VAL A 50 -13.82 -7.07 -11.37
CA VAL A 50 -14.12 -5.64 -11.19
C VAL A 50 -15.58 -5.42 -10.77
N ARG A 51 -16.55 -6.09 -11.40
CA ARG A 51 -17.96 -6.01 -10.96
C ARG A 51 -18.15 -6.47 -9.52
N LEU A 52 -17.46 -7.52 -9.09
CA LEU A 52 -17.54 -7.99 -7.71
C LEU A 52 -17.00 -6.94 -6.75
N ALA A 53 -15.82 -6.36 -7.04
CA ALA A 53 -15.23 -5.30 -6.22
C ALA A 53 -16.16 -4.08 -6.12
N LEU A 54 -16.73 -3.63 -7.24
CA LEU A 54 -17.68 -2.52 -7.28
C LEU A 54 -18.96 -2.84 -6.49
N ALA A 55 -19.47 -4.07 -6.57
CA ALA A 55 -20.64 -4.50 -5.81
C ALA A 55 -20.40 -4.51 -4.28
N CYS A 56 -19.15 -4.64 -3.85
CA CYS A 56 -18.73 -4.49 -2.46
C CYS A 56 -18.54 -3.03 -2.02
N GLY A 57 -18.76 -2.06 -2.92
CA GLY A 57 -18.55 -0.63 -2.63
C GLY A 57 -17.09 -0.17 -2.74
N SER A 58 -16.21 -1.00 -3.31
CA SER A 58 -14.82 -0.64 -3.59
C SER A 58 -14.73 0.26 -4.84
N VAL A 59 -13.64 1.00 -4.94
CA VAL A 59 -13.19 1.58 -6.20
C VAL A 59 -12.06 0.73 -6.77
N VAL A 60 -11.94 0.64 -8.08
CA VAL A 60 -10.92 -0.21 -8.72
C VAL A 60 -9.88 0.66 -9.40
N VAL A 61 -8.61 0.52 -9.01
CA VAL A 61 -7.49 1.13 -9.73
C VAL A 61 -6.90 0.07 -10.67
N PRO A 62 -6.97 0.25 -12.00
CA PRO A 62 -6.29 -0.66 -12.91
C PRO A 62 -4.77 -0.53 -12.74
N VAL A 63 -4.05 -1.63 -12.57
CA VAL A 63 -2.60 -1.59 -12.34
C VAL A 63 -1.94 -2.87 -12.83
N VAL A 64 -0.69 -2.77 -13.29
CA VAL A 64 0.16 -3.93 -13.64
C VAL A 64 0.76 -4.50 -12.37
N SER A 65 0.93 -5.82 -12.28
CA SER A 65 1.40 -6.47 -11.04
C SER A 65 2.72 -5.89 -10.52
N ASP A 66 3.74 -5.73 -11.37
CA ASP A 66 5.03 -5.13 -10.97
C ASP A 66 4.93 -3.66 -10.51
N GLU A 67 3.94 -2.91 -11.02
CA GLU A 67 3.69 -1.53 -10.60
C GLU A 67 2.97 -1.47 -9.26
N HIS A 68 2.01 -2.38 -9.06
CA HIS A 68 1.33 -2.57 -7.80
C HIS A 68 2.35 -2.92 -6.71
N ASP A 69 3.21 -3.90 -6.95
CA ASP A 69 4.18 -4.39 -5.96
C ASP A 69 5.15 -3.28 -5.52
N ARG A 70 5.66 -2.49 -6.47
CA ARG A 70 6.48 -1.31 -6.15
C ARG A 70 5.69 -0.23 -5.39
N ALA A 71 4.42 -0.01 -5.72
CA ALA A 71 3.59 0.95 -5.02
C ALA A 71 3.32 0.50 -3.56
N VAL A 72 2.87 -0.75 -3.34
CA VAL A 72 2.56 -1.26 -2.00
C VAL A 72 3.81 -1.43 -1.14
N ALA A 73 4.97 -1.73 -1.74
CA ALA A 73 6.25 -1.69 -1.04
C ALA A 73 6.47 -0.32 -0.38
N ARG A 74 6.21 0.77 -1.11
CA ARG A 74 6.39 2.16 -0.65
C ARG A 74 5.35 2.60 0.38
N ILE A 75 4.08 2.31 0.14
CA ILE A 75 2.96 2.91 0.90
C ILE A 75 2.35 1.99 1.97
N SER A 76 2.74 0.72 2.02
CA SER A 76 2.23 -0.26 2.97
C SER A 76 3.34 -1.01 3.69
N HIS A 77 4.24 -1.67 2.96
CA HIS A 77 5.25 -2.56 3.56
C HIS A 77 6.34 -1.78 4.30
N LEU A 78 6.91 -0.75 3.66
CA LEU A 78 7.91 0.11 4.30
C LEU A 78 7.38 0.80 5.57
N PRO A 79 6.16 1.37 5.60
CA PRO A 79 5.56 1.87 6.84
C PRO A 79 5.53 0.85 7.99
N HIS A 80 5.27 -0.43 7.71
CA HIS A 80 5.40 -1.47 8.74
C HIS A 80 6.84 -1.57 9.25
N VAL A 81 7.83 -1.70 8.36
CA VAL A 81 9.26 -1.80 8.75
C VAL A 81 9.70 -0.60 9.60
N LEU A 82 9.33 0.62 9.20
CA LEU A 82 9.68 1.84 9.92
C LEU A 82 8.97 1.93 11.28
N ALA A 83 7.71 1.49 11.37
CA ALA A 83 6.97 1.44 12.63
C ALA A 83 7.59 0.46 13.63
N GLU A 84 8.02 -0.73 13.17
CA GLU A 84 8.73 -1.71 14.03
C GLU A 84 10.04 -1.12 14.55
N ALA A 85 10.83 -0.47 13.69
CA ALA A 85 12.07 0.19 14.08
C ALA A 85 11.84 1.33 15.08
N LEU A 86 10.80 2.15 14.88
CA LEU A 86 10.42 3.22 15.79
C LEU A 86 9.97 2.69 17.15
N ALA A 87 9.20 1.60 17.17
CA ALA A 87 8.76 0.95 18.41
C ALA A 87 9.96 0.41 19.21
N LEU A 88 10.92 -0.23 18.54
CA LEU A 88 12.17 -0.71 19.15
C LEU A 88 13.01 0.45 19.71
N ALA A 89 13.12 1.56 18.99
CA ALA A 89 13.83 2.75 19.47
C ALA A 89 13.17 3.33 20.75
N GLY A 90 11.83 3.40 20.77
CA GLY A 90 11.08 3.84 21.95
C GLY A 90 11.29 2.92 23.16
N ALA A 91 11.21 1.60 22.96
CA ALA A 91 11.48 0.61 24.01
C ALA A 91 12.92 0.68 24.53
N GLY A 92 13.89 0.92 23.65
CA GLY A 92 15.30 1.13 24.01
C GLY A 92 15.55 2.35 24.91
N GLY A 93 14.63 3.33 24.92
CA GLY A 93 14.67 4.49 25.81
C GLY A 93 14.19 4.23 27.26
N GLY A 94 13.66 3.03 27.54
CA GLY A 94 13.19 2.62 28.86
C GLY A 94 11.84 3.22 29.28
N GLU A 95 11.44 2.94 30.53
CA GLU A 95 10.11 3.30 31.08
C GLU A 95 9.79 4.79 31.00
N LEU A 96 10.79 5.66 31.18
CA LEU A 96 10.58 7.11 31.07
C LEU A 96 10.19 7.52 29.65
N ALA A 97 10.88 7.00 28.62
CA ALA A 97 10.57 7.32 27.23
C ALA A 97 9.16 6.85 26.85
N LEU A 98 8.79 5.64 27.26
CA LEU A 98 7.45 5.09 27.05
C LEU A 98 6.38 5.86 27.83
N GLY A 99 6.66 6.27 29.07
CA GLY A 99 5.76 7.07 29.90
C GLY A 99 5.53 8.50 29.37
N LEU A 100 6.48 9.04 28.60
CA LEU A 100 6.37 10.34 27.92
C LEU A 100 5.81 10.24 26.49
N ALA A 101 5.60 9.03 25.97
CA ALA A 101 5.11 8.84 24.62
C ALA A 101 3.71 9.47 24.42
N ALA A 102 3.55 10.19 23.31
CA ALA A 102 2.35 10.95 23.00
C ALA A 102 1.75 10.53 21.64
N GLY A 103 0.86 11.37 21.08
CA GLY A 103 0.13 11.08 19.84
C GLY A 103 1.03 10.74 18.65
N SER A 104 2.14 11.46 18.46
CA SER A 104 3.08 11.19 17.37
C SER A 104 3.72 9.79 17.44
N PHE A 105 4.11 9.36 18.65
CA PHE A 105 4.64 8.01 18.86
C PHE A 105 3.55 6.97 18.66
N ARG A 106 2.35 7.20 19.21
CA ARG A 106 1.19 6.30 19.01
C ARG A 106 0.88 6.10 17.54
N ASP A 107 0.77 7.18 16.77
CA ASP A 107 0.38 7.10 15.36
C ASP A 107 1.52 6.52 14.50
N GLY A 108 2.77 6.91 14.80
CA GLY A 108 3.96 6.39 14.13
C GLY A 108 4.25 4.90 14.40
N THR A 109 3.72 4.35 15.50
CA THR A 109 3.88 2.92 15.86
C THR A 109 2.59 2.12 15.74
N ARG A 110 1.47 2.74 15.33
CA ARG A 110 0.14 2.08 15.29
C ARG A 110 0.15 0.76 14.52
N VAL A 111 0.87 0.69 13.41
CA VAL A 111 0.92 -0.50 12.54
C VAL A 111 1.89 -1.58 13.04
N ALA A 112 2.73 -1.29 14.03
CA ALA A 112 3.54 -2.30 14.73
C ALA A 112 2.70 -3.16 15.69
N ALA A 113 1.43 -2.82 15.91
CA ALA A 113 0.48 -3.67 16.62
C ALA A 113 -0.08 -4.82 15.74
N THR A 114 0.23 -4.84 14.45
CA THR A 114 -0.15 -5.92 13.54
C THR A 114 0.56 -7.22 13.93
N ALA A 115 -0.13 -8.36 13.82
CA ALA A 115 0.44 -9.65 14.16
C ALA A 115 1.75 -9.90 13.37
N PRO A 116 2.85 -10.34 14.02
CA PRO A 116 4.13 -10.50 13.35
C PRO A 116 4.09 -11.42 12.12
N ASP A 117 3.31 -12.51 12.18
CA ASP A 117 3.15 -13.42 11.04
C ASP A 117 2.49 -12.74 9.84
N LEU A 118 1.59 -11.78 10.07
CA LEU A 118 0.97 -10.99 9.01
C LEU A 118 1.97 -9.98 8.43
N VAL A 119 2.75 -9.30 9.26
CA VAL A 119 3.81 -8.38 8.79
C VAL A 119 4.81 -9.12 7.90
N ARG A 120 5.22 -10.33 8.31
CA ARG A 120 6.08 -11.18 7.50
C ARG A 120 5.41 -11.63 6.19
N ALA A 121 4.14 -12.03 6.25
CA ALA A 121 3.39 -12.46 5.08
C ALA A 121 3.19 -11.34 4.03
N ILE A 122 3.12 -10.07 4.42
CA ILE A 122 3.02 -8.96 3.47
C ILE A 122 4.40 -8.53 2.94
N CYS A 123 5.44 -8.56 3.78
CA CYS A 123 6.76 -8.03 3.42
C CYS A 123 7.64 -9.04 2.67
N GLU A 124 7.70 -10.31 3.12
CA GLU A 124 8.64 -11.31 2.59
C GLU A 124 8.37 -11.66 1.10
N PRO A 125 7.11 -11.82 0.63
CA PRO A 125 6.85 -12.10 -0.77
C PRO A 125 7.22 -10.96 -1.73
N ASN A 126 7.23 -9.71 -1.24
CA ASN A 126 7.56 -8.52 -2.02
C ASN A 126 8.93 -7.94 -1.64
N ALA A 127 9.86 -8.80 -1.19
CA ALA A 127 11.16 -8.38 -0.67
C ALA A 127 11.97 -7.57 -1.68
N THR A 128 11.93 -7.90 -2.97
CA THR A 128 12.70 -7.17 -4.01
C THR A 128 12.31 -5.70 -4.07
N ALA A 129 11.01 -5.38 -4.24
CA ALA A 129 10.56 -4.00 -4.30
C ALA A 129 10.65 -3.29 -2.93
N LEU A 130 10.51 -4.04 -1.82
CA LEU A 130 10.70 -3.51 -0.48
C LEU A 130 12.15 -3.10 -0.22
N LEU A 131 13.13 -3.88 -0.67
CA LEU A 131 14.55 -3.54 -0.53
C LEU A 131 14.89 -2.24 -1.26
N GLU A 132 14.37 -2.04 -2.48
CA GLU A 132 14.58 -0.80 -3.24
C GLU A 132 14.17 0.45 -2.45
N VAL A 133 12.94 0.47 -1.93
CA VAL A 133 12.45 1.63 -1.16
C VAL A 133 13.09 1.73 0.24
N LEU A 134 13.48 0.60 0.83
CA LEU A 134 14.20 0.62 2.10
C LEU A 134 15.57 1.29 1.93
N ASP A 135 16.31 0.99 0.86
CA ASP A 135 17.60 1.61 0.56
C ASP A 135 17.46 3.12 0.25
N GLU A 136 16.41 3.52 -0.47
CA GLU A 136 16.07 4.94 -0.66
C GLU A 136 15.81 5.64 0.69
N SER A 137 15.06 4.98 1.58
CA SER A 137 14.73 5.52 2.90
C SER A 137 15.97 5.65 3.78
N LEU A 138 16.84 4.64 3.76
CA LEU A 138 18.12 4.67 4.46
C LEU A 138 19.02 5.79 3.94
N THR A 139 19.02 6.04 2.63
CA THR A 139 19.77 7.15 2.03
C THR A 139 19.30 8.50 2.59
N VAL A 140 17.98 8.72 2.64
CA VAL A 140 17.38 9.95 3.21
C VAL A 140 17.71 10.09 4.70
N LEU A 141 17.55 9.02 5.48
CA LEU A 141 17.85 9.03 6.92
C LEU A 141 19.34 9.28 7.21
N ASN A 142 20.23 8.68 6.43
CA ASN A 142 21.67 8.90 6.57
C ASN A 142 22.06 10.34 6.24
N ALA A 143 21.52 10.91 5.17
CA ALA A 143 21.74 12.32 4.84
C ALA A 143 21.26 13.26 5.96
N ALA A 144 20.05 13.01 6.50
CA ALA A 144 19.53 13.78 7.62
C ALA A 144 20.39 13.64 8.89
N ARG A 145 20.90 12.44 9.18
CA ARG A 145 21.86 12.20 10.27
C ARG A 145 23.13 13.01 10.08
N ASP A 146 23.69 12.99 8.87
CA ASP A 146 24.94 13.68 8.55
C ASP A 146 24.79 15.20 8.69
N ILE A 147 23.71 15.78 8.15
CA ILE A 147 23.42 17.23 8.26
C ILE A 147 23.15 17.61 9.72
N LEU A 148 22.37 16.82 10.46
CA LEU A 148 22.13 17.10 11.88
C LEU A 148 23.43 17.06 12.70
N ALA A 149 24.34 16.14 12.39
CA ALA A 149 25.62 16.02 13.07
C ALA A 149 26.59 17.17 12.74
N GLN A 150 26.56 17.67 11.50
CA GLN A 150 27.45 18.73 11.02
C GLN A 150 26.93 20.13 11.38
N ASP A 151 25.65 20.38 11.09
CA ASP A 151 25.05 21.71 11.10
C ASP A 151 23.98 21.88 12.19
N GLY A 152 23.60 20.80 12.89
CA GLY A 152 22.52 20.84 13.89
C GLY A 152 21.12 21.04 13.29
N SER A 153 20.96 20.82 11.98
CA SER A 153 19.74 21.10 11.23
C SER A 153 19.06 19.83 10.70
N LEU A 154 17.73 19.90 10.57
CA LEU A 154 16.89 18.94 9.84
C LEU A 154 16.02 19.64 8.79
N ALA A 155 16.32 20.88 8.44
CA ALA A 155 15.48 21.72 7.57
C ALA A 155 15.14 21.00 6.26
N ASP A 156 16.14 20.48 5.56
CA ASP A 156 15.96 19.78 4.28
C ASP A 156 15.01 18.59 4.39
N LEU A 157 15.17 17.75 5.44
CA LEU A 157 14.28 16.61 5.67
C LEU A 157 12.86 17.07 6.02
N ALA A 158 12.75 18.08 6.90
CA ALA A 158 11.47 18.58 7.38
C ALA A 158 10.65 19.23 6.24
N GLU A 159 11.29 20.04 5.40
CA GLU A 159 10.66 20.70 4.25
C GLU A 159 10.26 19.67 3.19
N ALA A 160 11.19 18.80 2.77
CA ALA A 160 10.89 17.78 1.77
C ALA A 160 9.80 16.80 2.23
N GLY A 161 9.82 16.41 3.51
CA GLY A 161 8.80 15.56 4.12
C GLY A 161 7.44 16.25 4.21
N HIS A 162 7.42 17.55 4.55
CA HIS A 162 6.20 18.35 4.57
C HIS A 162 5.57 18.44 3.18
N ASP A 163 6.37 18.78 2.16
CA ASP A 163 5.92 18.85 0.77
C ASP A 163 5.37 17.51 0.27
N ALA A 164 6.05 16.41 0.59
CA ALA A 164 5.59 15.07 0.23
C ALA A 164 4.23 14.74 0.88
N ARG A 165 4.04 15.11 2.15
CA ARG A 165 2.75 14.93 2.84
C ARG A 165 1.65 15.79 2.21
N GLN A 166 1.93 17.05 1.87
CA GLN A 166 0.94 17.90 1.19
C GLN A 166 0.49 17.29 -0.13
N ARG A 167 1.43 16.76 -0.94
CA ARG A 167 1.09 16.08 -2.20
C ARG A 167 0.16 14.88 -2.01
N TYR A 168 0.36 14.10 -0.94
CA TYR A 168 -0.54 12.99 -0.59
C TYR A 168 -1.94 13.49 -0.22
N GLU A 169 -2.04 14.52 0.62
CA GLU A 169 -3.33 15.07 1.07
C GLU A 169 -4.14 15.68 -0.10
N THR A 170 -3.44 16.27 -1.07
CA THR A 170 -4.06 16.89 -2.25
C THR A 170 -4.14 15.95 -3.44
N ALA A 171 -3.81 14.67 -3.30
CA ALA A 171 -3.84 13.74 -4.42
C ALA A 171 -5.29 13.45 -4.83
N GLU A 172 -5.67 13.90 -6.03
CA GLU A 172 -7.01 13.68 -6.57
C GLU A 172 -7.09 12.36 -7.34
N ARG A 173 -8.20 11.66 -7.17
CA ARG A 173 -8.59 10.51 -8.00
C ARG A 173 -9.66 10.96 -8.98
N TRP A 174 -9.64 10.43 -10.19
CA TRP A 174 -10.60 10.76 -11.23
C TRP A 174 -11.21 9.50 -11.83
N GLU A 175 -12.45 9.61 -12.30
CA GLU A 175 -13.18 8.47 -12.86
C GLU A 175 -12.71 8.16 -14.29
N ILE A 176 -12.26 6.93 -14.50
CA ILE A 176 -11.93 6.39 -15.81
C ILE A 176 -13.23 6.20 -16.59
N THR A 177 -13.33 6.90 -17.71
CA THR A 177 -14.48 6.78 -18.63
C THR A 177 -14.02 6.42 -20.04
N GLY A 178 -14.91 5.85 -20.85
CA GLY A 178 -14.67 5.61 -22.27
C GLY A 178 -13.71 4.45 -22.60
N ILE A 179 -13.36 3.59 -21.64
CA ILE A 179 -12.59 2.35 -21.87
C ILE A 179 -13.49 1.15 -21.60
N ARG A 180 -13.73 0.30 -22.60
CA ARG A 180 -14.53 -0.93 -22.43
C ARG A 180 -13.62 -2.17 -22.52
N PRO A 181 -13.70 -3.10 -21.56
CA PRO A 181 -12.94 -4.34 -21.63
C PRO A 181 -13.24 -5.14 -22.90
N GLY A 182 -12.20 -5.44 -23.67
CA GLY A 182 -12.30 -6.15 -24.94
C GLY A 182 -12.26 -5.28 -26.19
N ASP A 183 -12.33 -3.95 -26.04
CA ASP A 183 -12.02 -3.02 -27.13
C ASP A 183 -10.53 -3.09 -27.52
N HIS A 184 -10.16 -2.55 -28.68
CA HIS A 184 -8.76 -2.40 -29.05
C HIS A 184 -7.99 -1.61 -27.97
N ASP A 185 -6.80 -2.11 -27.61
CA ASP A 185 -5.87 -1.55 -26.63
C ASP A 185 -6.47 -1.22 -25.25
N TRP A 186 -7.60 -1.84 -24.88
CA TRP A 186 -8.28 -1.56 -23.62
C TRP A 186 -7.36 -1.73 -22.39
N LEU A 187 -6.48 -2.75 -22.39
CA LEU A 187 -5.51 -2.96 -21.32
C LEU A 187 -4.50 -1.83 -21.24
N GLU A 188 -3.92 -1.41 -22.36
CA GLU A 188 -2.93 -0.34 -22.38
C GLU A 188 -3.54 0.99 -21.90
N ARG A 189 -4.76 1.29 -22.36
CA ARG A 189 -5.49 2.48 -21.93
C ARG A 189 -5.82 2.45 -20.43
N LEU A 190 -6.19 1.28 -19.90
CA LEU A 190 -6.43 1.11 -18.46
C LEU A 190 -5.15 1.26 -17.64
N ARG A 191 -4.03 0.67 -18.09
CA ARG A 191 -2.72 0.81 -17.44
C ARG A 191 -2.32 2.27 -17.34
N GLU A 192 -2.43 2.99 -18.46
CA GLU A 192 -2.05 4.40 -18.49
C GLU A 192 -2.95 5.22 -17.55
N ALA A 193 -4.26 5.03 -17.61
CA ALA A 193 -5.18 5.72 -16.72
C ALA A 193 -4.90 5.42 -15.23
N GLY A 194 -4.59 4.18 -14.90
CA GLY A 194 -4.28 3.74 -13.54
C GLY A 194 -2.99 4.30 -12.97
N ARG A 195 -1.93 4.42 -13.78
CA ARG A 195 -0.66 5.06 -13.39
C ARG A 195 -0.86 6.51 -12.94
N HIS A 196 -1.88 7.19 -13.46
CA HIS A 196 -2.25 8.56 -13.10
C HIS A 196 -3.39 8.63 -12.07
N GLY A 197 -3.59 7.58 -11.28
CA GLY A 197 -4.58 7.56 -10.19
C GLY A 197 -6.03 7.47 -10.65
N GLY A 198 -6.27 7.10 -11.91
CA GLY A 198 -7.60 6.85 -12.43
C GLY A 198 -8.26 5.68 -11.70
N VAL A 199 -9.55 5.84 -11.37
CA VAL A 199 -10.37 4.82 -10.73
C VAL A 199 -11.56 4.42 -11.60
N ILE A 200 -11.95 3.16 -11.51
CA ILE A 200 -13.21 2.65 -12.03
C ILE A 200 -14.19 2.61 -10.88
N THR A 201 -15.31 3.31 -11.03
CA THR A 201 -16.44 3.32 -10.09
C THR A 201 -17.67 2.62 -10.67
N GLN A 202 -17.69 2.44 -11.99
CA GLN A 202 -18.73 1.73 -12.73
C GLN A 202 -18.14 1.11 -14.00
N LEU A 203 -18.71 -0.01 -14.44
CA LEU A 203 -18.43 -0.59 -15.75
C LEU A 203 -19.63 -0.33 -16.67
N GLY A 204 -19.35 0.25 -17.84
CA GLY A 204 -20.35 0.44 -18.90
C GLY A 204 -20.77 -0.84 -19.61
#